data_AF-A0A417EJN4-F1
#
_entry.id   AF-A0A417EJN4-F1
#
_cell.length_a   1.000
_cell.length_b   1.000
_cell.length_c   1.000
_cell.angle_alpha   90.00
_cell.angle_beta   90.00
_cell.angle_gamma   90.00
#
_symmetry.space_group_name_H-M   'P 1'
#
loop_
_entity.id
_entity.type
_entity.pdbx_description
1 polymer ?
#
loop_
_entity_poly.entity_id
_entity_poly.type
_entity_poly.pdbx_seq_one_letter_code
_entity_poly.pdbx_strand_id
1 'polypeptide(L)'
;MPLPDLAAIEAVDFNSDMEQAIGNSSSVQNARHQSAGTATEISVKSDQESQAEGTVRSRMQSLYDQLKAAKLQYDGAEDAYQSASITYASLQKKQQAGMLSQNDYQQGVADYYSALDAKETAVVNLNQAWETYNWTVKGVS
;
A
#
# COMPACT_ATOMS: atom_id res chain seq x y z
N MET A 1 1.94 10.15 -10.84
CA MET A 1 0.90 9.92 -9.82
C MET A 1 1.31 10.67 -8.56
N PRO A 2 0.43 11.40 -7.86
CA PRO A 2 0.80 12.09 -6.62
C PRO A 2 1.15 11.06 -5.53
N LEU A 3 2.03 11.42 -4.58
CA LEU A 3 2.28 10.59 -3.39
C LEU A 3 1.01 10.54 -2.52
N PRO A 4 0.65 9.40 -1.93
CA PRO A 4 -0.47 9.34 -0.99
C PRO A 4 -0.08 10.04 0.32
N ASP A 5 -1.09 10.41 1.11
CA ASP A 5 -0.87 11.00 2.44
C ASP A 5 -0.22 9.97 3.38
N LEU A 6 1.10 10.10 3.58
CA LEU A 6 1.87 9.19 4.42
C LEU A 6 1.45 9.25 5.89
N ALA A 7 1.01 10.42 6.38
CA ALA A 7 0.56 10.54 7.75
C ALA A 7 -0.76 9.78 7.96
N ALA A 8 -1.64 9.78 6.95
CA ALA A 8 -2.85 8.97 6.97
C ALA A 8 -2.54 7.46 6.95
N ILE A 9 -1.54 7.03 6.17
CA ILE A 9 -1.09 5.63 6.14
C ILE A 9 -0.50 5.20 7.49
N GLU A 10 0.30 6.06 8.12
CA GLU A 10 0.88 5.79 9.44
C GLU A 10 -0.14 5.80 10.57
N ALA A 11 -1.24 6.55 10.41
CA ALA A 11 -2.33 6.63 11.36
C ALA A 11 -3.38 5.51 11.22
N VAL A 12 -3.18 4.53 10.33
CA VAL A 12 -4.09 3.39 10.15
C VAL A 12 -4.29 2.65 11.46
N ASP A 13 -5.54 2.59 11.93
CA ASP A 13 -5.96 1.71 13.02
C ASP A 13 -6.60 0.46 12.42
N PHE A 14 -5.77 -0.56 12.24
CA PHE A 14 -6.18 -1.81 11.62
C PHE A 14 -7.40 -2.45 12.30
N ASN A 15 -7.56 -2.32 13.62
CA ASN A 15 -8.69 -2.93 14.32
C ASN A 15 -9.98 -2.18 14.02
N SER A 16 -9.96 -0.84 14.09
CA SER A 16 -11.09 0.00 13.72
C SER A 16 -11.49 -0.21 12.25
N ASP A 17 -10.51 -0.22 11.36
CA ASP A 17 -10.73 -0.35 9.92
C ASP A 17 -11.26 -1.74 9.54
N MET A 18 -10.84 -2.79 10.25
CA MET A 18 -11.37 -4.14 10.07
C MET A 18 -12.83 -4.25 10.51
N GLU A 19 -13.21 -3.68 11.65
CA GLU A 19 -14.61 -3.66 12.11
C GLU A 19 -15.50 -2.86 11.15
N GLN A 20 -15.00 -1.73 10.64
CA GLN A 20 -15.68 -0.96 9.60
C GLN A 20 -15.86 -1.77 8.30
N ALA A 21 -14.82 -2.46 7.83
CA ALA A 21 -14.89 -3.29 6.64
C ALA A 21 -15.92 -4.42 6.78
N ILE A 22 -15.99 -5.07 7.95
CA ILE A 22 -16.99 -6.10 8.25
C ILE A 22 -18.40 -5.50 8.21
N GLY A 23 -18.60 -4.35 8.85
CA GLY A 23 -19.90 -3.67 8.87
C GLY A 23 -20.37 -3.21 7.48
N ASN A 24 -19.45 -2.76 6.63
CA ASN A 24 -19.73 -2.28 5.28
C ASN A 24 -19.80 -3.40 4.23
N SER A 25 -19.44 -4.64 4.58
CA SER A 25 -19.41 -5.75 3.63
C SER A 25 -20.83 -6.22 3.26
N SER A 26 -21.16 -6.15 1.96
CA SER A 26 -22.41 -6.67 1.42
C SER A 26 -22.60 -8.16 1.69
N SER A 27 -21.54 -8.98 1.70
CA SER A 27 -21.67 -10.43 1.98
C SER A 27 -22.08 -10.69 3.43
N VAL A 28 -21.50 -9.93 4.37
CA VAL A 28 -21.86 -9.99 5.80
C VAL A 28 -23.28 -9.48 6.01
N GLN A 29 -23.62 -8.33 5.41
CA GLN A 29 -24.97 -7.78 5.48
C GLN A 29 -26.00 -8.76 4.90
N ASN A 30 -25.74 -9.38 3.77
CA ASN A 30 -26.63 -10.36 3.16
C ASN A 30 -26.83 -11.58 4.06
N ALA A 31 -25.75 -12.14 4.63
CA ALA A 31 -25.84 -13.26 5.58
C ALA A 31 -26.71 -12.90 6.79
N ARG A 32 -26.53 -11.70 7.35
CA ARG A 32 -27.33 -11.18 8.48
C ARG A 32 -28.82 -11.00 8.15
N HIS A 33 -29.15 -10.62 6.91
CA HIS A 33 -30.54 -10.41 6.48
C HIS A 33 -31.26 -11.69 6.04
N GLN A 34 -30.56 -12.83 5.93
CA GLN A 34 -31.23 -14.10 5.63
C GLN A 34 -32.25 -14.46 6.71
N SER A 35 -33.41 -14.94 6.27
CA SER A 35 -34.47 -15.41 7.17
C SER A 35 -34.16 -16.82 7.65
N ALA A 36 -34.47 -17.10 8.92
CA ALA A 36 -34.33 -18.43 9.52
C ALA A 36 -35.51 -18.66 10.48
N GLY A 37 -36.30 -19.72 10.25
CA GLY A 37 -37.50 -20.03 11.02
C GLY A 37 -37.35 -21.23 11.94
N THR A 38 -36.37 -22.10 11.68
CA THR A 38 -36.07 -23.31 12.44
C THR A 38 -34.71 -23.24 13.11
N ALA A 39 -34.48 -24.08 14.13
CA ALA A 39 -33.19 -24.15 14.81
C ALA A 39 -32.02 -24.51 13.86
N THR A 40 -32.27 -25.39 12.88
CA THR A 40 -31.28 -25.75 11.86
C THR A 40 -30.95 -24.56 10.96
N GLU A 41 -31.95 -23.82 10.48
CA GLU A 41 -31.74 -22.62 9.66
C GLU A 41 -31.00 -21.52 10.43
N ILE A 42 -31.27 -21.38 11.74
CA ILE A 42 -30.56 -20.42 12.60
C ILE A 42 -29.06 -20.79 12.69
N SER A 43 -28.74 -22.07 12.87
CA SER A 43 -27.34 -22.54 12.90
C SER A 43 -26.64 -22.26 11.57
N VAL A 44 -27.27 -22.64 10.45
CA VAL A 44 -26.71 -22.40 9.11
C VAL A 44 -26.46 -20.92 8.86
N LYS A 45 -27.40 -20.05 9.26
CA LYS A 45 -27.23 -18.60 9.16
C LYS A 45 -26.04 -18.10 9.98
N SER A 46 -25.91 -18.56 11.23
CA SER A 46 -24.79 -18.18 12.10
C SER A 46 -23.43 -18.60 11.51
N ASP A 47 -23.37 -19.78 10.91
CA ASP A 47 -22.15 -20.28 10.24
C ASP A 47 -21.82 -19.45 9.01
N GLN A 48 -22.81 -19.08 8.20
CA GLN A 48 -22.63 -18.23 7.02
C GLN A 48 -22.17 -16.81 7.38
N GLU A 49 -22.74 -16.22 8.43
CA GLU A 49 -22.31 -14.92 8.95
C GLU A 49 -20.84 -14.99 9.40
N SER A 50 -20.50 -16.00 10.22
CA SER A 50 -19.12 -16.21 10.69
C SER A 50 -18.13 -16.41 9.54
N GLN A 51 -18.53 -17.15 8.50
CA GLN A 51 -17.71 -17.36 7.31
C GLN A 51 -17.52 -16.08 6.49
N ALA A 52 -18.57 -15.27 6.33
CA ALA A 52 -18.50 -14.01 5.61
C ALA A 52 -17.58 -13.02 6.35
N GLU A 53 -17.73 -12.89 7.67
CA GLU A 53 -16.86 -12.06 8.50
C GLU A 53 -15.40 -12.54 8.46
N GLY A 54 -15.17 -13.85 8.59
CA GLY A 54 -13.83 -14.45 8.49
C GLY A 54 -13.15 -14.15 7.15
N THR A 55 -13.92 -14.16 6.06
CA THR A 55 -13.43 -13.80 4.72
C THR A 55 -13.00 -12.34 4.65
N VAL A 56 -13.80 -11.42 5.19
CA VAL A 56 -13.46 -9.99 5.24
C VAL A 56 -12.21 -9.76 6.09
N ARG A 57 -12.12 -10.38 7.27
CA ARG A 57 -10.94 -10.30 8.14
C ARG A 57 -9.66 -10.76 7.44
N SER A 58 -9.71 -11.91 6.77
CA SER A 58 -8.57 -12.44 6.01
C SER A 58 -8.14 -11.50 4.89
N ARG A 59 -9.10 -10.95 4.13
CA ARG A 59 -8.81 -9.98 3.06
C ARG A 59 -8.19 -8.70 3.63
N MET A 60 -8.75 -8.15 4.70
CA MET A 60 -8.24 -6.94 5.35
C MET A 60 -6.82 -7.14 5.88
N GLN A 61 -6.53 -8.28 6.51
CA GLN A 61 -5.18 -8.61 6.95
C GLN A 61 -4.19 -8.61 5.78
N SER A 62 -4.54 -9.28 4.67
CA SER A 62 -3.70 -9.30 3.48
C SER A 62 -3.46 -7.91 2.90
N LEU A 63 -4.49 -7.07 2.81
CA LEU A 63 -4.37 -5.70 2.31
C LEU A 63 -3.51 -4.82 3.23
N TYR A 64 -3.65 -4.98 4.55
CA TYR A 64 -2.82 -4.27 5.51
C TYR A 64 -1.34 -4.66 5.41
N ASP A 65 -1.06 -5.96 5.24
CA ASP A 65 0.30 -6.45 5.03
C ASP A 65 0.90 -5.94 3.71
N GLN A 66 0.10 -5.89 2.65
CA GLN A 66 0.50 -5.29 1.36
C GLN A 66 0.77 -3.79 1.48
N LEU A 67 -0.07 -3.05 2.21
CA LEU A 67 0.12 -1.62 2.44
C LEU A 67 1.43 -1.34 3.20
N LYS A 68 1.72 -2.10 4.25
CA LYS A 68 2.99 -1.99 4.99
C LYS A 68 4.20 -2.31 4.11
N ALA A 69 4.11 -3.37 3.30
CA ALA A 69 5.19 -3.74 2.38
C ALA A 69 5.45 -2.64 1.33
N ALA A 70 4.38 -2.07 0.75
CA ALA A 70 4.51 -0.98 -0.21
C ALA A 70 5.09 0.29 0.43
N LYS A 71 4.72 0.61 1.68
CA LYS A 71 5.28 1.75 2.42
C LYS A 71 6.77 1.55 2.67
N LEU A 72 7.17 0.36 3.11
CA LEU A 72 8.59 0.02 3.31
C LEU A 72 9.39 0.12 2.01
N GLN A 73 8.82 -0.35 0.90
CA GLN A 73 9.46 -0.24 -0.42
C GLN A 73 9.63 1.23 -0.84
N TYR A 74 8.61 2.05 -0.61
CA TYR A 74 8.69 3.49 -0.86
C TYR A 74 9.77 4.16 -0.01
N ASP A 75 9.81 3.89 1.29
CA ASP A 75 10.80 4.50 2.20
C ASP A 75 12.23 4.15 1.76
N GLY A 76 12.48 2.88 1.43
CA GLY A 76 13.79 2.45 0.92
C GLY A 76 14.16 3.05 -0.45
N ALA A 77 13.19 3.22 -1.35
CA ALA A 77 13.42 3.83 -2.66
C ALA A 77 13.65 5.35 -2.54
N GLU A 78 12.96 6.02 -1.63
CA GLU A 78 13.16 7.44 -1.31
C GLU A 78 14.57 7.66 -0.73
N ASP A 79 15.01 6.84 0.22
CA ASP A 79 16.37 6.92 0.79
C ASP A 79 17.44 6.73 -0.30
N ALA A 80 17.26 5.75 -1.18
CA ALA A 80 18.16 5.49 -2.31
C ALA A 80 18.20 6.69 -3.27
N TYR A 81 17.04 7.25 -3.60
CA TYR A 81 16.93 8.44 -4.45
C TYR A 81 17.62 9.67 -3.82
N GLN A 82 17.44 9.90 -2.52
CA GLN A 82 18.11 11.00 -1.82
C GLN A 82 19.63 10.85 -1.86
N SER A 83 20.14 9.64 -1.61
CA SER A 83 21.59 9.34 -1.70
C SER A 83 22.13 9.55 -3.12
N ALA A 84 21.42 9.06 -4.13
CA ALA A 84 21.79 9.25 -5.53
C ALA A 84 21.75 10.72 -5.95
N SER A 85 20.78 11.50 -5.43
CA SER A 85 20.66 12.94 -5.67
C SER A 85 21.86 13.72 -5.12
N ILE A 86 22.33 13.40 -3.92
CA ILE A 86 23.54 14.01 -3.32
C ILE A 86 24.77 13.68 -4.18
N THR A 87 24.90 12.43 -4.59
CA THR A 87 26.00 11.97 -5.45
C THR A 87 25.98 12.68 -6.80
N TYR A 88 24.82 12.76 -7.43
CA TYR A 88 24.62 13.45 -8.71
C TYR A 88 24.99 14.93 -8.63
N ALA A 89 24.58 15.64 -7.57
CA ALA A 89 24.96 17.03 -7.34
C ALA A 89 26.49 17.21 -7.19
N SER A 90 27.17 16.25 -6.56
CA SER A 90 28.64 16.23 -6.46
C SER A 90 29.31 15.98 -7.81
N LEU A 91 28.77 15.05 -8.61
CA LEU A 91 29.27 14.76 -9.95
C LEU A 91 29.16 15.97 -10.88
N GLN A 92 28.05 16.71 -10.84
CA GLN A 92 27.89 17.93 -11.62
C GLN A 92 29.00 18.96 -11.34
N LYS A 93 29.36 19.16 -10.07
CA LYS A 93 30.43 20.10 -9.68
C LYS A 93 31.80 19.64 -10.18
N LYS A 94 32.11 18.36 -10.01
CA LYS A 94 33.39 17.78 -10.49
C LYS A 94 33.49 17.81 -12.01
N GLN A 95 32.39 17.61 -12.73
CA GLN A 95 32.34 17.68 -14.19
C GLN A 95 32.65 19.09 -14.68
N GLN A 96 32.06 20.12 -14.04
CA GLN A 96 32.34 21.52 -14.36
C GLN A 96 33.80 21.91 -14.11
N ALA A 97 34.43 21.30 -13.09
CA ALA A 97 35.85 21.49 -12.79
C ALA A 97 36.79 20.67 -13.70
N GLY A 98 36.26 19.86 -14.63
CA GLY A 98 37.06 18.99 -15.50
C GLY A 98 37.74 17.82 -14.75
N MET A 99 37.23 17.46 -13.57
CA MET A 99 37.83 16.48 -12.67
C MET A 99 37.26 15.06 -12.81
N LEU A 100 36.33 14.84 -13.75
CA LEU A 100 35.66 13.56 -13.99
C LEU A 100 35.94 13.03 -15.39
N SER A 101 36.11 11.71 -15.49
CA SER A 101 36.03 11.06 -16.80
C SER A 101 34.58 11.07 -17.29
N GLN A 102 34.41 11.03 -18.61
CA GLN A 102 33.07 10.97 -19.21
C GLN A 102 32.29 9.73 -18.75
N ASN A 103 32.98 8.60 -18.57
CA ASN A 103 32.36 7.35 -18.13
C ASN A 103 31.87 7.44 -16.67
N ASP A 104 32.69 8.00 -15.76
CA ASP A 104 32.29 8.16 -14.35
C ASP A 104 31.10 9.10 -14.21
N TYR A 105 31.05 10.16 -15.03
CA TYR A 105 29.90 11.07 -15.07
C TYR A 105 28.64 10.33 -15.57
N GLN A 106 28.74 9.62 -16.69
CA GLN A 106 27.61 8.88 -17.27
C GLN A 106 27.05 7.80 -16.34
N GLN A 107 27.92 7.06 -15.64
CA GLN A 107 27.49 6.04 -14.70
C GLN A 107 26.67 6.65 -13.56
N GLY A 108 27.17 7.71 -12.92
CA GLY A 108 26.42 8.32 -11.82
C GLY A 108 25.16 9.07 -12.24
N VAL A 109 25.09 9.55 -13.49
CA VAL A 109 23.84 10.04 -14.09
C VAL A 109 22.83 8.90 -14.22
N ALA A 110 23.26 7.73 -14.70
CA ALA A 110 22.40 6.56 -14.84
C ALA A 110 21.90 6.04 -13.48
N ASP A 111 22.77 6.02 -12.46
CA ASP A 111 22.40 5.62 -11.11
C ASP A 111 21.32 6.56 -10.51
N TYR A 112 21.44 7.87 -10.73
CA TYR A 112 20.44 8.86 -10.32
C TYR A 112 19.07 8.62 -10.95
N TYR A 113 19.02 8.45 -12.27
CA TYR A 113 17.75 8.21 -12.96
C TYR A 113 17.15 6.84 -12.60
N SER A 114 17.98 5.83 -12.41
CA SER A 114 17.50 4.51 -11.95
C SER A 114 16.86 4.58 -10.56
N ALA A 115 17.44 5.37 -9.65
CA ALA A 115 16.87 5.58 -8.32
C ALA A 115 15.57 6.41 -8.37
N LEU A 116 15.49 7.40 -9.26
CA LEU A 116 14.27 8.17 -9.50
C LEU A 116 13.13 7.27 -10.00
N ASP A 117 13.40 6.45 -11.02
CA ASP A 117 12.42 5.52 -11.58
C ASP A 117 11.93 4.49 -10.53
N ALA A 118 12.84 3.99 -9.70
CA ALA A 118 12.51 3.08 -8.60
C ALA A 118 11.60 3.76 -7.56
N LYS A 119 11.88 5.01 -7.19
CA LYS A 119 11.02 5.81 -6.31
C LYS A 119 9.64 6.01 -6.94
N GLU A 120 9.57 6.44 -8.20
CA GLU A 120 8.29 6.68 -8.88
C GLU A 120 7.44 5.41 -8.96
N THR A 121 8.08 4.27 -9.22
CA THR A 121 7.42 2.95 -9.18
C THR A 121 6.89 2.63 -7.79
N ALA A 122 7.68 2.88 -6.75
CA ALA A 122 7.25 2.66 -5.37
C ALA A 122 6.08 3.57 -4.96
N VAL A 123 6.04 4.82 -5.45
CA VAL A 123 4.90 5.73 -5.27
C VAL A 123 3.63 5.16 -5.91
N VAL A 124 3.72 4.63 -7.13
CA VAL A 124 2.57 4.00 -7.81
C VAL A 124 2.05 2.81 -7.00
N ASN A 125 2.95 1.93 -6.55
CA ASN A 125 2.59 0.75 -5.77
C ASN A 125 1.95 1.13 -4.43
N LEU A 126 2.49 2.15 -3.74
CA LEU A 126 1.95 2.62 -2.47
C LEU A 126 0.55 3.21 -2.62
N ASN A 127 0.31 4.01 -3.66
CA ASN A 127 -1.02 4.53 -3.95
C ASN A 127 -2.03 3.41 -4.21
N GLN A 128 -1.66 2.45 -5.05
CA GLN A 128 -2.55 1.33 -5.36
C GLN A 128 -2.92 0.54 -4.11
N ALA A 129 -1.94 0.24 -3.25
CA ALA A 129 -2.17 -0.44 -1.98
C ALA A 129 -3.08 0.39 -1.05
N TRP A 130 -2.83 1.69 -0.95
CA TRP A 130 -3.60 2.61 -0.12
C TRP A 130 -5.05 2.78 -0.57
N GLU A 131 -5.28 2.97 -1.86
CA GLU A 131 -6.63 3.07 -2.44
C GLU A 131 -7.40 1.77 -2.26
N THR A 132 -6.78 0.63 -2.55
CA THR A 132 -7.41 -0.69 -2.41
C THR A 132 -7.79 -0.98 -0.95
N TYR A 133 -6.90 -0.63 -0.01
CA TYR A 133 -7.18 -0.74 1.42
C TYR A 133 -8.39 0.11 1.81
N ASN A 134 -8.36 1.40 1.50
CA ASN A 134 -9.44 2.35 1.85
C ASN A 134 -10.79 2.01 1.24
N TRP A 135 -10.82 1.55 -0.02
CA TRP A 135 -12.05 1.13 -0.67
C TRP A 135 -12.66 -0.10 0.01
N THR A 136 -11.81 -1.06 0.40
CA THR A 136 -12.27 -2.25 1.11
C THR A 136 -12.83 -1.89 2.50
N VAL A 137 -12.20 -0.96 3.24
CA VAL A 137 -12.74 -0.43 4.51
C VAL A 137 -14.12 0.20 4.31
N LYS A 138 -14.31 0.95 3.23
CA LYS A 138 -15.60 1.59 2.87
C LYS A 138 -16.64 0.62 2.32
N GLY A 139 -16.32 -0.67 2.14
CA GLY A 139 -17.21 -1.66 1.51
C GLY A 139 -17.43 -1.43 0.02
N VAL A 140 -16.56 -0.67 -0.63
CA VAL A 140 -16.59 -0.46 -2.08
C VAL A 140 -15.63 -1.49 -2.68
N SER A 141 -16.17 -2.57 -3.24
CA SER A 141 -15.40 -3.64 -3.87
C SER A 141 -16.04 -4.13 -5.15
#